data_AF-A0A353LXR9-F1
#
_entry.id   AF-A0A353LXR9-F1
#
_cell.length_a   1.000
_cell.length_b   1.000
_cell.length_c   1.000
_cell.angle_alpha   90.00
_cell.angle_beta   90.00
_cell.angle_gamma   90.00
#
_symmetry.space_group_name_H-M   'P 1'
#
loop_
_entity.id
_entity.type
_entity.pdbx_description
1 polymer ?
#
loop_
_entity_poly.entity_id
_entity_poly.type
_entity_poly.pdbx_seq_one_letter_code
_entity_poly.pdbx_strand_id
1 'polypeptide(L)'
;KEAPLGQLVLFADNAGRSESGRLRAGMSVTHNSLLGFRDPLTINITKGRGSLAGSVSYDFPMNPQGSQVGIKFEGSSADIIAGEFESL
;
A
#
# COMPACT_ATOMS: atom_id res chain seq x y z
N LYS A 1 21.20 13.91 -6.76
CA LYS A 1 19.85 14.26 -7.26
C LYS A 1 18.88 14.04 -6.11
N GLU A 2 18.11 15.06 -5.73
CA GLU A 2 17.14 14.95 -4.64
C GLU A 2 15.91 14.13 -5.09
N ALA A 3 15.26 13.44 -4.15
CA ALA A 3 14.04 12.68 -4.45
C ALA A 3 12.89 13.65 -4.75
N PRO A 4 11.99 13.33 -5.69
CA PRO A 4 10.82 14.17 -5.98
C PRO A 4 9.92 14.29 -4.74
N LEU A 5 9.27 15.43 -4.54
CA LEU A 5 8.40 15.66 -3.37
C LEU A 5 7.19 14.72 -3.34
N GLY A 6 6.65 14.38 -4.50
CA GLY A 6 5.50 13.49 -4.64
C GLY A 6 5.74 12.41 -5.69
N GLN A 7 5.18 11.23 -5.46
CA GLN A 7 5.19 10.11 -6.39
C GLN A 7 3.81 9.45 -6.41
N LEU A 8 3.31 9.15 -7.61
CA LEU A 8 2.16 8.28 -7.84
C LEU A 8 2.63 7.09 -8.66
N VAL A 9 2.32 5.89 -8.19
CA VAL A 9 2.53 4.64 -8.92
C VAL A 9 1.18 3.97 -9.10
N LEU A 10 0.88 3.57 -10.34
CA LEU A 10 -0.24 2.70 -10.67
C LEU A 10 0.31 1.35 -11.12
N PHE A 11 -0.35 0.27 -10.74
CA PHE A 11 0.08 -1.07 -11.17
C PHE A 11 -1.12 -1.97 -11.43
N ALA A 12 -0.87 -3.00 -12.24
CA ALA A 12 -1.74 -4.14 -12.43
C ALA A 12 -0.86 -5.40 -12.51
N ASP A 13 -1.24 -6.45 -11.79
CA ASP A 13 -0.52 -7.71 -11.71
C ASP A 13 -1.47 -8.92 -11.68
N ASN A 14 -0.90 -10.12 -11.77
CA ASN A 14 -1.60 -11.39 -11.67
C ASN A 14 -1.22 -12.19 -10.39
N ALA A 15 -0.72 -11.50 -9.36
CA ALA A 15 -0.20 -12.12 -8.14
C ALA A 15 -1.29 -12.39 -7.07
N GLY A 16 -2.57 -12.26 -7.41
CA GLY A 16 -3.68 -12.74 -6.58
C GLY A 16 -3.80 -14.27 -6.58
N ARG A 17 -4.62 -14.82 -5.68
CA ARG A 17 -4.81 -16.27 -5.57
C ARG A 17 -5.86 -16.78 -6.57
N SER A 18 -5.88 -18.09 -6.85
CA SER A 18 -6.90 -18.71 -7.72
C SER A 18 -8.31 -18.42 -7.20
N GLU A 19 -8.46 -18.55 -5.89
CA GLU A 19 -9.70 -18.61 -5.14
C GLU A 19 -10.27 -17.21 -4.84
N SER A 20 -9.41 -16.19 -4.80
CA SER A 20 -9.77 -14.78 -4.58
C SER A 20 -9.60 -13.88 -5.82
N GLY A 21 -9.27 -14.49 -6.97
CA GLY A 21 -9.00 -13.83 -8.24
C GLY A 21 -7.53 -13.42 -8.40
N ARG A 22 -6.92 -13.88 -9.51
CA ARG A 22 -5.50 -13.67 -9.82
C ARG A 22 -5.15 -12.22 -10.16
N LEU A 23 -6.03 -11.53 -10.88
CA LEU A 23 -5.77 -10.15 -11.31
C LEU A 23 -6.01 -9.17 -10.17
N ARG A 24 -5.03 -8.29 -9.96
CA ARG A 24 -5.10 -7.19 -9.00
C ARG A 24 -4.62 -5.91 -9.67
N ALA A 25 -5.17 -4.79 -9.22
CA ALA A 25 -4.68 -3.47 -9.58
C ALA A 25 -4.58 -2.62 -8.32
N GLY A 26 -3.72 -1.62 -8.36
CA GLY A 26 -3.54 -0.76 -7.20
C GLY A 26 -2.81 0.52 -7.51
N MET A 27 -2.71 1.32 -6.47
CA MET A 27 -1.99 2.58 -6.49
C MET A 27 -1.20 2.77 -5.20
N SER A 28 -0.07 3.46 -5.34
CA SER A 28 0.75 3.94 -4.25
C SER A 28 1.01 5.42 -4.44
N VAL A 29 0.72 6.22 -3.41
CA VAL A 29 1.02 7.65 -3.38
C VAL A 29 1.99 7.90 -2.24
N THR A 30 3.10 8.58 -2.54
CA THR A 30 4.09 8.98 -1.53
C THR A 30 4.34 10.46 -1.62
N HIS A 31 4.33 11.15 -0.47
CA HIS A 31 4.81 12.50 -0.31
C HIS A 31 6.02 12.49 0.62
N ASN A 32 7.22 12.80 0.12
CA ASN A 32 8.50 12.52 0.81
C ASN A 32 8.87 13.48 1.95
N SER A 33 8.14 14.59 2.11
CA SER A 33 8.44 15.59 3.14
C SER A 33 7.20 16.37 3.53
N LEU A 34 6.22 15.69 4.14
CA LEU A 34 4.89 16.25 4.44
C LEU A 34 4.95 17.52 5.28
N LEU A 35 5.80 17.55 6.31
CA LEU A 35 5.99 18.66 7.24
C LEU A 35 7.32 19.40 7.03
N GLY A 36 8.08 19.04 5.98
CA GLY A 36 9.37 19.68 5.67
C GLY A 36 10.59 19.01 6.33
N PHE A 37 10.41 17.89 7.02
CA PHE A 37 11.47 17.21 7.77
C PHE A 37 12.00 15.97 7.08
N ARG A 38 11.72 15.75 5.78
CA ARG A 38 11.97 14.45 5.10
C ARG A 38 11.20 13.31 5.75
N ASP A 39 9.94 13.62 6.05
CA ASP A 39 8.96 12.81 6.74
C ASP A 39 7.94 12.27 5.72
N PRO A 40 8.16 11.06 5.17
CA PRO A 40 7.32 10.55 4.12
C PRO A 40 5.94 10.12 4.64
N LEU A 41 4.89 10.51 3.92
CA LEU A 41 3.55 9.95 4.02
C LEU A 41 3.31 9.05 2.81
N THR A 42 2.94 7.78 3.04
CA THR A 42 2.62 6.82 1.97
C THR A 42 1.22 6.25 2.14
N ILE A 43 0.47 6.21 1.05
CA ILE A 43 -0.87 5.62 0.97
C ILE A 43 -0.86 4.54 -0.11
N ASN A 44 -1.28 3.34 0.24
CA ASN A 44 -1.39 2.22 -0.70
C ASN A 44 -2.83 1.71 -0.72
N ILE A 45 -3.33 1.40 -1.91
CA ILE A 45 -4.62 0.72 -2.12
C ILE A 45 -4.44 -0.35 -3.19
N THR A 46 -4.89 -1.56 -2.91
CA THR A 46 -4.87 -2.69 -3.86
C THR A 46 -6.24 -3.34 -3.88
N LYS A 47 -6.78 -3.54 -5.08
CA LYS A 47 -8.06 -4.22 -5.32
C LYS A 47 -7.85 -5.42 -6.24
N GLY A 48 -8.22 -6.59 -5.74
CA GLY A 48 -8.42 -7.80 -6.52
C GLY A 48 -9.91 -8.08 -6.71
N ARG A 49 -10.23 -9.21 -7.34
CA ARG A 49 -11.63 -9.62 -7.57
C ARG A 49 -12.36 -9.94 -6.26
N GLY A 50 -11.71 -10.65 -5.34
CA GLY A 50 -12.23 -11.00 -4.01
C GLY A 50 -11.31 -10.49 -2.90
N SER A 51 -10.60 -9.39 -3.11
CA SER A 51 -9.77 -8.81 -2.05
C SER A 51 -9.66 -7.30 -2.19
N LEU A 52 -9.60 -6.63 -1.04
CA LEU A 52 -9.33 -5.22 -0.93
C LEU A 52 -8.34 -5.02 0.21
N ALA A 53 -7.23 -4.34 -0.06
CA ALA A 53 -6.24 -4.02 0.95
C ALA A 53 -5.85 -2.55 0.84
N GLY A 54 -5.59 -1.93 1.98
CA GLY A 54 -5.12 -0.56 2.06
C GLY A 54 -4.18 -0.35 3.23
N SER A 55 -3.31 0.63 3.10
CA SER A 55 -2.45 1.07 4.20
C SER A 55 -2.15 2.55 4.11
N VAL A 56 -1.98 3.18 5.26
CA VAL A 56 -1.40 4.52 5.40
C VAL A 56 -0.21 4.42 6.35
N SER A 57 0.93 4.95 5.95
CA SER A 57 2.12 5.02 6.80
C SER A 57 2.71 6.42 6.80
N TYR A 58 3.25 6.81 7.95
CA TYR A 58 3.97 8.06 8.12
C TYR A 58 5.23 7.80 8.94
N ASP A 59 6.38 8.25 8.43
CA ASP A 59 7.68 8.12 9.09
C ASP A 59 8.25 9.50 9.41
N PHE A 60 8.84 9.65 10.58
CA PHE A 60 9.50 10.86 11.04
C PHE A 60 10.97 10.59 11.35
N PRO A 61 11.92 11.37 10.82
CA PRO A 61 13.32 11.19 11.13
C PRO A 61 13.63 11.65 12.55
N MET A 62 14.29 10.77 13.30
CA MET A 62 14.69 11.02 14.67
C MET A 62 16.04 11.73 14.75
N ASN A 63 16.89 11.58 13.73
CA ASN A 63 18.22 12.18 13.69
C ASN A 63 18.75 12.35 12.24
N PRO A 64 19.76 13.22 12.03
CA PRO A 64 20.39 13.41 10.72
C PRO A 64 21.11 12.18 10.14
N GLN A 65 21.45 11.19 10.98
CA GLN A 65 22.15 9.96 10.60
C GLN A 65 21.22 8.93 9.93
N GLY A 66 19.91 9.19 9.92
CA GLY A 66 18.92 8.42 9.15
C GLY A 66 18.02 7.49 9.97
N SER A 67 18.06 7.53 11.30
CA SER A 67 17.07 6.80 12.11
C SER A 67 15.69 7.43 11.95
N GLN A 68 14.65 6.60 11.85
CA GLN A 68 13.27 7.03 11.66
C GLN A 68 12.35 6.25 12.58
N VAL A 69 11.25 6.88 12.99
CA VAL A 69 10.13 6.25 13.70
C VAL A 69 8.88 6.46 12.89
N GLY A 70 8.06 5.42 12.75
CA GLY A 70 6.86 5.48 11.92
C GLY A 70 5.64 4.87 12.58
N ILE A 71 4.49 5.33 12.12
CA ILE A 71 3.18 4.73 12.41
C ILE A 71 2.58 4.21 11.10
N LYS A 72 1.98 3.02 11.17
CA LYS A 72 1.30 2.41 10.03
C LYS A 72 -0.05 1.87 10.46
N PHE A 73 -1.07 2.21 9.71
CA PHE A 73 -2.39 1.60 9.77
C PHE A 73 -2.62 0.82 8.50
N GLU A 74 -3.00 -0.44 8.62
CA GLU A 74 -3.31 -1.30 7.48
C GLU A 74 -4.58 -2.09 7.74
N GLY A 75 -5.28 -2.40 6.65
CA GLY A 75 -6.49 -3.19 6.69
C GLY A 75 -6.65 -3.95 5.40
N SER A 76 -7.13 -5.18 5.49
CA SER A 76 -7.43 -6.02 4.34
C SER A 76 -8.68 -6.84 4.58
N SER A 77 -9.46 -7.00 3.52
CA SER A 77 -10.56 -7.95 3.42
C SER A 77 -10.27 -8.89 2.25
N ALA A 78 -10.61 -10.16 2.44
CA ALA A 78 -10.49 -11.20 1.43
C ALA A 78 -11.70 -12.12 1.51
N ASP A 79 -12.37 -12.26 0.37
CA ASP A 79 -13.50 -13.16 0.17
C ASP A 79 -13.08 -14.28 -0.78
N ILE A 80 -13.56 -15.49 -0.50
CA ILE A 80 -13.42 -16.62 -1.41
C ILE A 80 -14.53 -16.46 -2.45
N ILE A 81 -14.13 -16.28 -3.71
CA ILE A 81 -15.06 -15.97 -4.82
C ILE A 81 -15.01 -17.04 -5.92
N ALA A 82 -14.29 -18.14 -5.68
CA ALA A 82 -14.21 -19.28 -6.57
C ALA A 82 -13.71 -20.52 -5.81
N GLY A 83 -14.34 -21.67 -6.05
CA GLY A 83 -13.99 -22.98 -5.49
C GLY A 83 -15.05 -23.54 -4.54
N GLU A 84 -14.79 -24.70 -3.94
CA GLU A 84 -15.76 -25.42 -3.07
C GLU A 84 -16.20 -24.63 -1.82
N PHE A 85 -15.56 -23.50 -1.51
CA PHE A 85 -15.85 -22.64 -0.36
C PHE A 85 -16.52 -21.30 -0.74
N GLU A 86 -16.97 -21.12 -1.99
CA GLU A 86 -17.67 -19.89 -2.45
C GLU A 86 -19.04 -19.68 -1.77
N SER A 87 -19.63 -20.73 -1.19
CA SER A 87 -20.99 -20.73 -0.63
C SER A 87 -21.07 -21.00 0.88
N LEU A 88 -19.98 -20.81 1.63
CA LEU A 88 -19.94 -20.90 3.10
C LEU A 88 -19.86 -19.51 3.73
#